data_AF-A0AAV6J7A7-F1
#
_entry.id   AF-A0AAV6J7A7-F1
#
_cell.length_a   1.000
_cell.length_b   1.000
_cell.length_c   1.000
_cell.angle_alpha   90.00
_cell.angle_beta   90.00
_cell.angle_gamma   90.00
#
_symmetry.space_group_name_H-M   'P 1'
#
loop_
_entity.id
_entity.type
_entity.pdbx_description
1 polymer ?
#
loop_
_entity_poly.entity_id
_entity_poly.type
_entity_poly.pdbx_seq_one_letter_code
_entity_poly.pdbx_strand_id
1 'polypeptide(L)'
;MEALGLSLYPPISFNPKLSGTYAPTTSSFTLFHPPTIRFRPLRCSGTLSSSVDHWSKFSEAAEHGNLIPLYRSIPSGHLTPETAYRCLVKEDERDAPSFLFESVEPGLQQGRFSAIGAQPRMEIVAYENMVTVMDHREGRRTKEFVEDPMVVPRRIMEKWKPQRLDELPEAFCGGWVGYFSYDTVRYVEKKLPFSSAPKDDRNLPDIHLGLYDEVIVFDHVEKVFSLLINKI
;
A
#
# COMPACT_ATOMS: atom_id res chain seq x y z
N MET A 1 -24.06 31.94 -29.76
CA MET A 1 -23.46 32.47 -28.53
C MET A 1 -22.21 31.66 -28.25
N GLU A 2 -21.06 32.30 -28.49
CA GLU A 2 -19.72 31.76 -28.26
C GLU A 2 -19.49 31.49 -26.77
N ALA A 3 -18.73 30.43 -26.47
CA ALA A 3 -17.86 30.40 -25.29
C ALA A 3 -16.65 29.51 -25.62
N LEU A 4 -15.50 30.12 -25.43
CA LEU A 4 -14.17 29.75 -25.89
C LEU A 4 -13.60 28.51 -25.19
N GLY A 5 -12.80 27.75 -25.94
CA GLY A 5 -11.96 26.69 -25.41
C GLY A 5 -10.65 27.22 -24.83
N LEU A 6 -10.16 26.52 -23.81
CA LEU A 6 -8.75 26.49 -23.45
C LEU A 6 -8.37 25.04 -23.17
N SER A 7 -7.70 24.45 -24.17
CA SER A 7 -6.94 23.21 -24.06
C SER A 7 -5.63 23.53 -23.34
N LEU A 8 -5.44 22.97 -22.15
CA LEU A 8 -4.14 22.89 -21.50
C LEU A 8 -3.76 21.41 -21.49
N TYR A 9 -2.93 21.00 -22.45
CA TYR A 9 -1.85 19.99 -22.36
C TYR A 9 -1.43 19.63 -23.81
N PRO A 10 -0.20 19.95 -24.25
CA PRO A 10 0.28 19.47 -25.54
C PRO A 10 0.74 18.00 -25.45
N PRO A 11 0.60 17.21 -26.53
CA PRO A 11 1.09 15.82 -26.57
C PRO A 11 2.62 15.79 -26.72
N ILE A 12 3.28 14.97 -25.90
CA ILE A 12 4.72 14.73 -25.98
C ILE A 12 5.00 13.74 -27.12
N SER A 13 5.71 14.20 -28.15
CA SER A 13 6.24 13.36 -29.21
C SER A 13 7.69 12.99 -28.92
N PHE A 14 8.01 11.70 -29.07
CA PHE A 14 9.35 11.16 -28.88
C PHE A 14 10.09 11.16 -30.22
N ASN A 15 11.27 11.79 -30.30
CA ASN A 15 12.10 11.76 -31.51
C ASN A 15 13.55 11.39 -31.16
N PRO A 16 14.06 10.22 -31.62
CA PRO A 16 15.41 9.78 -31.32
C PRO A 16 16.34 10.13 -32.49
N LYS A 17 17.29 11.05 -32.26
CA LYS A 17 18.61 11.16 -32.91
C LYS A 17 19.18 12.54 -32.61
N LEU A 18 20.38 12.58 -32.05
CA LEU A 18 21.42 13.55 -32.40
C LEU A 18 22.75 13.04 -31.85
N SER A 19 23.56 12.53 -32.76
CA SER A 19 24.99 12.25 -32.60
C SER A 19 25.77 13.56 -32.71
N GLY A 20 26.69 13.81 -31.77
CA GLY A 20 27.62 14.93 -31.83
C GLY A 20 28.88 14.64 -31.02
N THR A 21 29.99 14.49 -31.73
CA THR A 21 31.36 14.26 -31.25
C THR A 21 32.02 15.55 -30.77
N TYR A 22 32.67 15.58 -29.60
CA TYR A 22 33.83 16.46 -29.32
C TYR A 22 34.78 15.84 -28.27
N ALA A 23 36.08 15.97 -28.54
CA ALA A 23 37.23 15.40 -27.84
C ALA A 23 37.72 16.28 -26.66
N PRO A 24 38.68 15.83 -25.83
CA PRO A 24 38.68 16.09 -24.38
C PRO A 24 39.51 17.30 -23.95
N THR A 25 39.07 17.96 -22.87
CA THR A 25 39.89 18.85 -22.06
C THR A 25 40.01 18.28 -20.65
N THR A 26 41.24 17.98 -20.27
CA THR A 26 41.70 17.55 -18.94
C THR A 26 41.45 18.63 -17.90
N SER A 27 40.66 18.32 -16.88
CA SER A 27 40.72 18.98 -15.58
C SER A 27 40.69 17.94 -14.46
N SER A 28 41.52 18.21 -13.47
CA SER A 28 41.94 17.39 -12.34
C SER A 28 40.79 16.84 -11.50
N PHE A 29 40.76 15.51 -11.32
CA PHE A 29 39.91 14.82 -10.38
C PHE A 29 40.33 15.11 -8.94
N THR A 30 39.47 15.79 -8.16
CA THR A 30 39.47 15.69 -6.71
C THR A 30 38.43 14.64 -6.30
N LEU A 31 38.89 13.56 -5.69
CA LEU A 31 38.05 12.51 -5.11
C LEU A 31 37.28 13.05 -3.90
N PHE A 32 36.06 13.54 -4.13
CA PHE A 32 35.11 13.76 -3.05
C PHE A 32 34.59 12.40 -2.56
N HIS A 33 35.04 11.98 -1.38
CA HIS A 33 34.44 10.86 -0.67
C HIS A 33 33.08 11.28 -0.09
N PRO A 34 32.03 10.46 -0.22
CA PRO A 34 30.77 10.74 0.45
C PRO A 34 30.95 10.61 1.98
N PRO A 35 30.26 11.41 2.80
CA PRO A 35 30.35 11.27 4.25
C PRO A 35 29.77 9.92 4.65
N THR A 36 30.58 9.12 5.34
CA THR A 36 30.16 7.85 5.92
C THR A 36 29.15 8.14 7.04
N ILE A 37 27.86 7.88 6.80
CA ILE A 37 26.84 7.94 7.86
C ILE A 37 27.12 6.80 8.83
N ARG A 38 27.74 7.12 9.97
CA ARG A 38 27.87 6.18 11.08
C ARG A 38 26.52 6.04 11.76
N PHE A 39 25.83 4.92 11.51
CA PHE A 39 24.71 4.50 12.35
C PHE A 39 25.23 4.28 13.77
N ARG A 40 24.88 5.19 14.69
CA ARG A 40 24.99 4.90 16.12
C ARG A 40 23.81 3.99 16.47
N PRO A 41 24.04 2.78 17.01
CA PRO A 41 22.94 1.99 17.53
C PRO A 41 22.37 2.72 18.74
N LEU A 42 21.15 3.20 18.60
CA LEU A 42 20.34 3.64 19.74
C LEU A 42 20.09 2.39 20.60
N ARG A 43 20.83 2.26 21.70
CA ARG A 43 20.50 1.28 22.75
C ARG A 43 19.24 1.77 23.44
N CYS A 44 18.11 1.24 23.01
CA CYS A 44 16.84 1.42 23.70
C CYS A 44 16.86 0.52 24.94
N SER A 45 17.10 1.09 26.12
CA SER A 45 16.99 0.41 27.41
C SER A 45 15.52 0.39 27.86
N GLY A 46 14.67 -0.21 27.04
CA GLY A 46 13.36 -0.68 27.48
C GLY A 46 13.52 -2.13 27.92
N THR A 47 13.00 -2.47 29.10
CA THR A 47 12.86 -3.87 29.54
C THR A 47 12.25 -4.68 28.41
N LEU A 48 13.03 -5.58 27.83
CA LEU A 48 12.52 -6.62 26.94
C LEU A 48 11.52 -7.43 27.76
N SER A 49 10.22 -7.20 27.57
CA SER A 49 9.29 -8.33 27.53
C SER A 49 9.93 -9.36 26.62
N SER A 50 10.21 -10.54 27.16
CA SER A 50 11.34 -11.34 26.71
C SER A 50 11.17 -11.73 25.24
N SER A 51 12.22 -11.60 24.42
CA SER A 51 12.19 -12.11 23.04
C SER A 51 11.82 -13.60 22.95
N VAL A 52 11.93 -14.32 24.07
CA VAL A 52 11.55 -15.73 24.23
C VAL A 52 10.03 -15.91 24.18
N ASP A 53 9.24 -15.01 24.78
CA ASP A 53 7.77 -15.12 24.81
C ASP A 53 7.15 -14.90 23.43
N HIS A 54 7.68 -13.95 22.66
CA HIS A 54 7.23 -13.67 21.30
C HIS A 54 7.53 -14.84 20.35
N TRP A 55 8.70 -15.49 20.51
CA TRP A 55 9.08 -16.64 19.70
C TRP A 55 8.23 -17.87 20.00
N SER A 56 7.92 -18.13 21.28
CA SER A 56 7.05 -19.25 21.67
C SER A 56 5.65 -19.10 21.09
N LYS A 57 5.03 -17.92 21.26
CA LYS A 57 3.69 -17.62 20.71
C LYS A 57 3.65 -17.72 19.19
N PHE A 58 4.69 -17.21 18.51
CA PHE A 58 4.81 -17.32 17.06
C PHE A 58 4.88 -18.79 16.63
N SER A 59 5.71 -19.60 17.31
CA SER A 59 5.90 -21.01 17.00
C SER A 59 4.59 -21.80 17.16
N GLU A 60 3.86 -21.56 18.25
CA GLU A 60 2.56 -22.18 18.51
C GLU A 60 1.50 -21.79 17.46
N ALA A 61 1.44 -20.50 17.09
CA ALA A 61 0.55 -20.03 16.03
C ALA A 61 0.91 -20.65 14.66
N ALA A 62 2.20 -20.85 14.38
CA ALA A 62 2.69 -21.43 13.13
C ALA A 62 2.29 -22.89 12.93
N GLU A 63 1.96 -23.62 14.00
CA GLU A 63 1.44 -24.98 13.89
C GLU A 63 0.00 -25.00 13.31
N HIS A 64 -0.74 -23.90 13.47
CA HIS A 64 -2.17 -23.83 13.16
C HIS A 64 -2.47 -22.97 11.92
N GLY A 65 -1.50 -22.18 11.44
CA GLY A 65 -1.67 -21.32 10.27
C GLY A 65 -0.34 -20.87 9.67
N ASN A 66 -0.42 -20.27 8.48
CA ASN A 66 0.75 -19.85 7.70
C ASN A 66 0.76 -18.34 7.43
N LEU A 67 -0.09 -17.59 8.13
CA LEU A 67 -0.10 -16.14 8.10
C LEU A 67 -0.19 -15.63 9.53
N ILE A 68 0.94 -15.21 10.07
CA ILE A 68 1.09 -14.84 11.47
C ILE A 68 1.55 -13.39 11.55
N PRO A 69 0.74 -12.50 12.13
CA PRO A 69 1.12 -11.11 12.32
C PRO A 69 2.24 -11.02 13.37
N LEU A 70 3.35 -10.40 12.99
CA LEU A 70 4.37 -9.91 13.91
C LEU A 70 4.07 -8.45 14.19
N TYR A 71 4.13 -8.04 15.44
CA TYR A 71 3.90 -6.64 15.77
C TYR A 71 4.84 -6.11 16.85
N ARG A 72 4.98 -4.79 16.86
CA ARG A 72 5.66 -4.05 17.93
C ARG A 72 4.90 -2.79 18.25
N SER A 73 4.45 -2.68 19.49
CA SER A 73 3.81 -1.47 20.01
C SER A 73 4.85 -0.49 20.55
N ILE A 74 4.68 0.78 20.20
CA ILE A 74 5.58 1.88 20.54
C ILE A 74 4.73 3.06 21.03
N PRO A 75 5.11 3.74 22.13
CA PRO A 75 4.45 4.98 22.54
C PRO A 75 4.42 6.00 21.39
N SER A 76 3.25 6.60 21.13
CA SER A 76 3.10 7.55 20.03
C SER A 76 3.79 8.88 20.30
N GLY A 77 3.83 9.32 21.57
CA GLY A 77 4.46 10.57 21.96
C GLY A 77 3.85 11.77 21.21
N HIS A 78 4.64 12.42 20.35
CA HIS A 78 4.20 13.52 19.50
C HIS A 78 3.87 13.11 18.07
N LEU A 79 4.01 11.83 17.72
CA LEU A 79 3.70 11.33 16.39
C LEU A 79 2.19 11.24 16.20
N THR A 80 1.66 11.91 15.17
CA THR A 80 0.27 11.81 14.75
C THR A 80 0.15 10.89 13.53
N PRO A 81 -1.04 10.32 13.23
CA PRO A 81 -1.23 9.48 12.05
C PRO A 81 -0.83 10.18 10.74
N GLU A 82 -1.16 11.45 10.58
CA GLU A 82 -0.86 12.24 9.39
C GLU A 82 0.65 12.49 9.24
N THR A 83 1.32 12.76 10.36
CA THR A 83 2.79 12.94 10.35
C THR A 83 3.48 11.61 10.04
N ALA A 84 3.00 10.50 10.61
CA ALA A 84 3.50 9.16 10.31
C ALA A 84 3.28 8.78 8.85
N TYR A 85 2.09 9.07 8.29
CA TYR A 85 1.77 8.85 6.88
C TYR A 85 2.74 9.59 5.96
N ARG A 86 3.00 10.88 6.25
CA ARG A 86 3.97 11.69 5.49
C ARG A 86 5.42 11.20 5.61
N CYS A 87 5.78 10.54 6.71
CA CYS A 87 7.09 9.90 6.83
C CYS A 87 7.19 8.61 6.01
N LEU A 88 6.06 7.92 5.78
CA LEU A 88 6.00 6.66 5.07
C LEU A 88 5.96 6.84 3.56
N VAL A 89 5.23 7.85 3.07
CA VAL A 89 5.08 8.14 1.63
C VAL A 89 6.04 9.25 1.22
N LYS A 90 7.02 8.93 0.36
CA LYS A 90 7.98 9.93 -0.13
C LYS A 90 7.32 10.90 -1.12
N GLU A 91 7.87 12.12 -1.21
CA GLU A 91 7.32 13.19 -2.08
C GLU A 91 7.33 12.85 -3.58
N ASP A 92 8.25 11.98 -4.02
CA ASP A 92 8.38 11.51 -5.40
C ASP A 92 7.51 10.28 -5.70
N GLU A 93 6.92 9.65 -4.69
CA GLU A 93 6.08 8.45 -4.79
C GLU A 93 4.58 8.78 -4.63
N ARG A 94 4.14 9.99 -5.02
CA ARG A 94 2.75 10.45 -4.85
C ARG A 94 1.70 9.59 -5.53
N ASP A 95 2.08 8.89 -6.60
CA ASP A 95 1.21 7.97 -7.33
C ASP A 95 1.31 6.53 -6.82
N ALA A 96 2.20 6.26 -5.85
CA ALA A 96 2.33 4.93 -5.25
C ALA A 96 1.12 4.64 -4.35
N PRO A 97 0.50 3.45 -4.47
CA PRO A 97 -0.66 3.12 -3.66
C PRO A 97 -0.32 3.16 -2.17
N SER A 98 -1.16 3.87 -1.44
CA SER A 98 -1.07 4.07 0.00
C SER A 98 -2.44 4.49 0.55
N PHE A 99 -2.61 4.37 1.86
CA PHE A 99 -3.83 4.79 2.54
C PHE A 99 -3.55 5.31 3.95
N LEU A 100 -4.44 6.19 4.39
CA LEU A 100 -4.62 6.61 5.78
C LEU A 100 -6.13 6.52 6.06
N PHE A 101 -6.52 5.65 6.97
CA PHE A 101 -7.89 5.53 7.45
C PHE A 101 -8.00 6.13 8.83
N GLU A 102 -8.94 7.06 8.96
CA GLU A 102 -9.35 7.66 10.22
C GLU A 102 -10.86 7.57 10.34
N SER A 103 -11.35 7.36 11.55
CA SER A 103 -12.77 7.35 11.85
C SER A 103 -13.13 8.54 12.73
N VAL A 104 -14.36 9.02 12.60
CA VAL A 104 -14.95 10.01 13.51
C VAL A 104 -16.28 9.42 13.98
N GLU A 105 -16.44 9.31 15.29
CA GLU A 105 -17.67 8.81 15.89
C GLU A 105 -18.72 9.94 15.99
N PRO A 106 -20.04 9.61 15.95
CA PRO A 106 -21.10 10.60 16.15
C PRO A 106 -20.90 11.33 17.48
N GLY A 107 -20.60 12.63 17.42
CA GLY A 107 -20.17 13.41 18.60
C GLY A 107 -18.80 14.08 18.46
N LEU A 108 -18.19 14.06 17.27
CA LEU A 108 -16.92 14.72 16.93
C LEU A 108 -15.69 14.19 17.67
N GLN A 109 -15.78 13.01 18.28
CA GLN A 109 -14.60 12.34 18.83
C GLN A 109 -13.92 11.54 17.72
N GLN A 110 -12.61 11.73 17.58
CA GLN A 110 -11.78 10.88 16.73
C GLN A 110 -11.99 9.43 17.21
N GLY A 111 -12.30 8.53 16.28
CA GLY A 111 -12.44 7.12 16.57
C GLY A 111 -11.15 6.58 17.16
N ARG A 112 -11.25 5.51 17.95
CA ARG A 112 -10.10 4.98 18.73
C ARG A 112 -8.88 4.65 17.88
N PHE A 113 -9.07 4.25 16.61
CA PHE A 113 -8.00 3.77 15.76
C PHE A 113 -7.85 4.57 14.47
N SER A 114 -6.59 4.77 14.07
CA SER A 114 -6.21 5.15 12.70
C SER A 114 -5.30 4.07 12.12
N ALA A 115 -5.43 3.77 10.82
CA ALA A 115 -4.62 2.76 10.14
C ALA A 115 -3.91 3.35 8.92
N ILE A 116 -2.66 2.96 8.72
CA ILE A 116 -1.80 3.45 7.64
C ILE A 116 -1.15 2.27 6.93
N GLY A 117 -1.06 2.35 5.61
CA GLY A 117 -0.23 1.46 4.80
C GLY A 117 0.25 2.18 3.55
N ALA A 118 1.40 1.75 3.04
CA ALA A 118 1.97 2.22 1.79
C ALA A 118 2.70 1.07 1.11
N GLN A 119 2.97 1.22 -0.19
CA GLN A 119 3.78 0.25 -0.95
C GLN A 119 3.22 -1.18 -0.81
N PRO A 120 2.01 -1.44 -1.34
CA PRO A 120 1.41 -2.76 -1.21
C PRO A 120 2.35 -3.82 -1.78
N ARG A 121 2.33 -5.01 -1.18
CA ARG A 121 3.08 -6.17 -1.68
C ARG A 121 2.58 -6.62 -3.05
N MET A 122 1.28 -6.51 -3.26
CA MET A 122 0.62 -6.90 -4.51
C MET A 122 -0.51 -5.95 -4.84
N GLU A 123 -0.76 -5.71 -6.12
CA GLU A 123 -1.93 -4.95 -6.60
C GLU A 123 -2.78 -5.78 -7.55
N ILE A 124 -4.08 -5.55 -7.50
CA ILE A 124 -5.08 -6.05 -8.45
C ILE A 124 -5.76 -4.84 -9.06
N VAL A 125 -5.66 -4.69 -10.38
CA VAL A 125 -6.31 -3.63 -11.15
C VAL A 125 -7.17 -4.28 -12.23
N ALA A 126 -8.46 -3.98 -12.26
CA ALA A 126 -9.40 -4.49 -13.25
C ALA A 126 -10.00 -3.36 -14.08
N TYR A 127 -10.04 -3.56 -15.40
CA TYR A 127 -10.83 -2.78 -16.34
C TYR A 127 -11.72 -3.77 -17.08
N GLU A 128 -13.03 -3.68 -16.86
CA GLU A 128 -13.97 -4.72 -17.25
C GLU A 128 -13.43 -6.11 -16.82
N ASN A 129 -13.53 -7.10 -17.71
CA ASN A 129 -13.05 -8.45 -17.45
C ASN A 129 -11.54 -8.63 -17.53
N MET A 130 -10.76 -7.59 -17.84
CA MET A 130 -9.31 -7.68 -17.92
C MET A 130 -8.66 -7.33 -16.58
N VAL A 131 -8.17 -8.35 -15.88
CA VAL A 131 -7.52 -8.20 -14.57
C VAL A 131 -6.00 -8.20 -14.74
N THR A 132 -5.35 -7.20 -14.18
CA THR A 132 -3.89 -7.13 -14.02
C THR A 132 -3.53 -7.36 -12.57
N VAL A 133 -2.67 -8.35 -12.30
CA VAL A 133 -2.07 -8.58 -10.98
C VAL A 133 -0.60 -8.20 -11.03
N MET A 134 -0.15 -7.37 -10.10
CA MET A 134 1.24 -6.92 -9.97
C MET A 134 1.76 -7.36 -8.61
N ASP A 135 2.63 -8.36 -8.58
CA ASP A 135 3.37 -8.78 -7.39
C ASP A 135 4.70 -8.01 -7.34
N HIS A 136 4.77 -7.02 -6.45
CA HIS A 136 5.94 -6.13 -6.33
C HIS A 136 7.12 -6.82 -5.65
N ARG A 137 6.85 -7.86 -4.84
CA ARG A 137 7.89 -8.65 -4.17
C ARG A 137 8.59 -9.58 -5.16
N GLU A 138 7.82 -10.22 -6.04
CA GLU A 138 8.35 -11.09 -7.09
C GLU A 138 8.76 -10.31 -8.36
N GLY A 139 8.38 -9.03 -8.48
CA GLY A 139 8.55 -8.25 -9.70
C GLY A 139 7.72 -8.80 -10.87
N ARG A 140 6.61 -9.50 -10.58
CA ARG A 140 5.82 -10.24 -11.56
C ARG A 140 4.53 -9.51 -11.89
N ARG A 141 4.27 -9.34 -13.18
CA ARG A 141 3.00 -8.79 -13.68
C ARG A 141 2.29 -9.80 -14.56
N THR A 142 1.05 -10.11 -14.24
CA THR A 142 0.20 -11.01 -15.03
C THR A 142 -1.09 -10.31 -15.45
N LYS A 143 -1.61 -10.70 -16.62
CA LYS A 143 -2.93 -10.30 -17.09
C LYS A 143 -3.76 -11.52 -17.40
N GLU A 144 -5.02 -11.51 -17.01
CA GLU A 144 -5.96 -12.58 -17.29
C GLU A 144 -7.35 -12.01 -17.55
N PHE A 145 -8.14 -12.73 -18.34
CA PHE A 145 -9.56 -12.45 -18.51
C PHE A 145 -10.35 -13.20 -17.44
N VAL A 146 -11.20 -12.50 -16.69
CA VAL A 146 -12.02 -13.05 -15.61
C VAL A 146 -13.44 -12.48 -15.72
N GLU A 147 -14.45 -13.35 -15.71
CA GLU A 147 -15.86 -12.94 -15.79
C GLU A 147 -16.28 -12.03 -14.62
N ASP A 148 -15.84 -12.38 -13.41
CA ASP A 148 -16.00 -11.55 -12.21
C ASP A 148 -14.63 -11.27 -11.57
N PRO A 149 -14.03 -10.09 -11.79
CA PRO A 149 -12.77 -9.70 -11.17
C PRO A 149 -12.76 -9.74 -9.63
N MET A 150 -13.91 -9.67 -8.95
CA MET A 150 -13.99 -9.70 -7.48
C MET A 150 -13.60 -11.07 -6.89
N VAL A 151 -13.53 -12.14 -7.71
CA VAL A 151 -13.07 -13.46 -7.25
C VAL A 151 -11.55 -13.52 -7.09
N VAL A 152 -10.79 -12.64 -7.76
CA VAL A 152 -9.34 -12.72 -7.81
C VAL A 152 -8.66 -12.50 -6.45
N PRO A 153 -9.03 -11.47 -5.65
CA PRO A 153 -8.49 -11.31 -4.29
C PRO A 153 -8.75 -12.54 -3.41
N ARG A 154 -9.96 -13.10 -3.49
CA ARG A 154 -10.36 -14.31 -2.74
C ARG A 154 -9.50 -15.51 -3.13
N ARG A 155 -9.37 -15.78 -4.43
CA ARG A 155 -8.54 -16.88 -4.97
C ARG A 155 -7.08 -16.78 -4.52
N ILE A 156 -6.55 -15.56 -4.41
CA ILE A 156 -5.18 -15.34 -3.90
C ILE A 156 -5.11 -15.66 -2.40
N MET A 157 -6.11 -15.23 -1.62
CA MET A 157 -6.16 -15.45 -0.18
C MET A 157 -6.39 -16.90 0.24
N GLU A 158 -6.93 -17.76 -0.62
CA GLU A 158 -7.20 -19.19 -0.32
C GLU A 158 -5.96 -19.96 0.17
N LYS A 159 -4.77 -19.47 -0.17
CA LYS A 159 -3.50 -20.06 0.26
C LYS A 159 -3.14 -19.74 1.71
N TRP A 160 -3.80 -18.76 2.33
CA TRP A 160 -3.47 -18.26 3.66
C TRP A 160 -4.50 -18.70 4.71
N LYS A 161 -3.97 -19.09 5.86
CA LYS A 161 -4.68 -19.47 7.08
C LYS A 161 -4.22 -18.52 8.18
N PRO A 162 -4.81 -17.32 8.26
CA PRO A 162 -4.44 -16.32 9.24
C PRO A 162 -4.66 -16.81 10.66
N GLN A 163 -3.71 -16.50 11.54
CA GLN A 163 -3.84 -16.66 12.99
C GLN A 163 -4.10 -15.32 13.64
N ARG A 164 -5.08 -15.28 14.55
CA ARG A 164 -5.38 -14.10 15.37
C ARG A 164 -4.72 -14.30 16.73
N LEU A 165 -3.87 -13.36 17.11
CA LEU A 165 -3.31 -13.28 18.45
C LEU A 165 -4.11 -12.25 19.25
N ASP A 166 -4.39 -12.53 20.52
CA ASP A 166 -5.21 -11.66 21.38
C ASP A 166 -4.61 -10.26 21.59
N GLU A 167 -3.31 -10.13 21.39
CA GLU A 167 -2.54 -8.90 21.66
C GLU A 167 -2.46 -7.96 20.44
N LEU A 168 -3.09 -8.34 19.31
CA LEU A 168 -3.13 -7.51 18.10
C LEU A 168 -4.15 -6.38 18.25
N PRO A 169 -3.96 -5.24 17.57
CA PRO A 169 -4.98 -4.21 17.50
C PRO A 169 -6.29 -4.81 16.99
N GLU A 170 -7.37 -4.60 17.74
CA GLU A 170 -8.68 -5.16 17.41
C GLU A 170 -9.22 -4.68 16.06
N ALA A 171 -8.74 -3.52 15.59
CA ALA A 171 -9.29 -2.83 14.42
C ALA A 171 -8.79 -3.37 13.08
N PHE A 172 -7.48 -3.55 12.91
CA PHE A 172 -6.89 -3.79 11.59
C PHE A 172 -5.54 -4.50 11.66
N CYS A 173 -5.34 -5.50 10.80
CA CYS A 173 -4.10 -6.29 10.73
C CYS A 173 -3.59 -6.40 9.28
N GLY A 174 -3.92 -5.45 8.40
CA GLY A 174 -3.57 -5.52 6.98
C GLY A 174 -4.55 -6.33 6.14
N GLY A 175 -4.17 -6.62 4.90
CA GLY A 175 -5.01 -7.28 3.91
C GLY A 175 -5.26 -6.41 2.67
N TRP A 176 -6.32 -6.72 1.93
CA TRP A 176 -6.70 -5.96 0.74
C TRP A 176 -7.33 -4.61 1.12
N VAL A 177 -6.75 -3.54 0.60
CA VAL A 177 -7.24 -2.17 0.76
C VAL A 177 -7.27 -1.49 -0.60
N GLY A 178 -8.35 -0.78 -0.87
CA GLY A 178 -8.54 -0.05 -2.12
C GLY A 178 -10.02 0.18 -2.36
N TYR A 179 -10.46 0.14 -3.61
CA TYR A 179 -11.86 0.40 -3.96
C TYR A 179 -12.42 -0.56 -5.00
N PHE A 180 -13.75 -0.64 -4.96
CA PHE A 180 -14.62 -1.18 -5.99
C PHE A 180 -15.42 0.01 -6.53
N SER A 181 -15.34 0.26 -7.84
CA SER A 181 -16.04 1.35 -8.50
C SER A 181 -17.55 1.10 -8.57
N TYR A 182 -18.32 2.09 -9.03
CA TYR A 182 -19.74 1.89 -9.27
C TYR A 182 -20.03 0.82 -10.32
N ASP A 183 -19.18 0.71 -11.35
CA ASP A 183 -19.36 -0.22 -12.46
C ASP A 183 -19.14 -1.69 -12.06
N THR A 184 -18.67 -1.98 -10.84
CA THR A 184 -18.60 -3.37 -10.36
C THR A 184 -19.98 -4.02 -10.23
N VAL A 185 -21.05 -3.24 -10.15
CA VAL A 185 -22.43 -3.77 -10.21
C VAL A 185 -22.71 -4.57 -11.48
N ARG A 186 -22.00 -4.26 -12.58
CA ARG A 186 -22.20 -4.89 -13.90
C ARG A 186 -21.72 -6.33 -13.95
N TYR A 187 -20.79 -6.73 -13.08
CA TYR A 187 -20.36 -8.13 -12.93
C TYR A 187 -21.46 -9.00 -12.30
N VAL A 188 -22.36 -8.40 -11.52
CA VAL A 188 -23.41 -9.12 -10.79
C VAL A 188 -24.77 -9.01 -11.49
N GLU A 189 -25.11 -7.83 -12.01
CA GLU A 189 -26.40 -7.56 -12.66
C GLU A 189 -26.33 -7.74 -14.18
N LYS A 190 -26.84 -8.88 -14.65
CA LYS A 190 -26.85 -9.26 -16.08
C LYS A 190 -27.57 -8.27 -16.99
N LYS A 191 -28.50 -7.46 -16.46
CA LYS A 191 -29.21 -6.43 -17.23
C LYS A 191 -28.37 -5.18 -17.51
N LEU A 192 -27.16 -5.08 -16.96
CA LEU A 192 -26.29 -3.91 -17.10
C LEU A 192 -24.94 -4.25 -17.79
N PRO A 193 -24.93 -4.88 -18.98
CA PRO A 193 -23.67 -5.28 -19.63
C PRO A 193 -22.80 -4.06 -19.97
N PHE A 194 -21.47 -4.22 -19.92
CA PHE A 194 -20.49 -3.18 -20.29
C PHE A 194 -20.71 -2.62 -21.70
N SER A 195 -21.17 -3.44 -22.65
CA SER A 195 -21.50 -3.00 -24.02
C SER A 195 -22.62 -1.94 -24.09
N SER A 196 -23.39 -1.79 -23.01
CA SER A 196 -24.46 -0.79 -22.88
C SER A 196 -24.13 0.34 -21.91
N ALA A 197 -22.91 0.34 -21.37
CA ALA A 197 -22.46 1.39 -20.45
C ALA A 197 -22.41 2.75 -21.15
N PRO A 198 -22.67 3.85 -20.43
CA PRO A 198 -22.31 5.18 -20.89
C PRO A 198 -20.84 5.25 -21.24
N LYS A 199 -20.47 6.21 -22.08
CA LYS A 199 -19.06 6.44 -22.42
C LYS A 199 -18.25 6.70 -21.13
N ASP A 200 -17.16 5.96 -20.96
CA ASP A 200 -16.20 6.20 -19.89
C ASP A 200 -15.43 7.51 -20.16
N ASP A 201 -15.61 8.48 -19.27
CA ASP A 201 -14.98 9.80 -19.29
C ASP A 201 -13.88 9.96 -18.24
N ARG A 202 -13.69 8.97 -17.36
CA ARG A 202 -12.73 9.04 -16.24
C ARG A 202 -11.60 8.02 -16.34
N ASN A 203 -11.77 6.94 -17.11
CA ASN A 203 -10.77 5.89 -17.30
C ASN A 203 -10.25 5.33 -15.96
N LEU A 204 -11.16 5.20 -14.99
CA LEU A 204 -10.86 4.63 -13.68
C LEU A 204 -10.99 3.10 -13.74
N PRO A 205 -10.11 2.36 -13.04
CA PRO A 205 -10.31 0.95 -12.81
C PRO A 205 -11.68 0.66 -12.18
N ASP A 206 -12.27 -0.48 -12.53
CA ASP A 206 -13.44 -0.99 -11.82
C ASP A 206 -13.06 -1.50 -10.44
N ILE A 207 -11.85 -2.07 -10.32
CA ILE A 207 -11.29 -2.54 -9.07
C ILE A 207 -9.84 -2.10 -9.03
N HIS A 208 -9.43 -1.49 -7.91
CA HIS A 208 -8.02 -1.28 -7.60
C HIS A 208 -7.81 -1.61 -6.13
N LEU A 209 -7.15 -2.73 -5.86
CA LEU A 209 -6.85 -3.23 -4.52
C LEU A 209 -5.35 -3.44 -4.37
N GLY A 210 -4.78 -2.94 -3.27
CA GLY A 210 -3.45 -3.28 -2.80
C GLY A 210 -3.53 -4.26 -1.64
N LEU A 211 -2.67 -5.28 -1.63
CA LEU A 211 -2.46 -6.15 -0.48
C LEU A 211 -1.35 -5.57 0.39
N TYR A 212 -1.71 -5.13 1.59
CA TYR A 212 -0.79 -4.56 2.56
C TYR A 212 -0.51 -5.59 3.65
N ASP A 213 0.69 -6.18 3.61
CA ASP A 213 1.20 -7.05 4.65
C ASP A 213 1.97 -6.27 5.73
N GLU A 214 2.33 -5.01 5.48
CA GLU A 214 2.95 -4.09 6.45
C GLU A 214 2.03 -2.89 6.71
N VAL A 215 1.63 -2.67 7.97
CA VAL A 215 0.70 -1.61 8.34
C VAL A 215 1.05 -0.98 9.70
N ILE A 216 0.67 0.27 9.89
CA ILE A 216 0.77 0.99 11.15
C ILE A 216 -0.63 1.24 11.69
N VAL A 217 -0.88 0.88 12.95
CA VAL A 217 -2.17 1.12 13.61
C VAL A 217 -1.96 1.95 14.86
N PHE A 218 -2.57 3.14 14.89
CA PHE A 218 -2.60 4.01 16.07
C PHE A 218 -3.75 3.60 16.97
N ASP A 219 -3.49 3.48 18.28
CA ASP A 219 -4.51 3.46 19.33
C ASP A 219 -4.46 4.79 20.09
N HIS A 220 -5.46 5.64 19.85
CA HIS A 220 -5.55 6.99 20.40
C HIS A 220 -5.90 7.01 21.88
N VAL A 221 -6.44 5.91 22.41
CA VAL A 221 -6.77 5.75 23.84
C VAL A 221 -5.52 5.36 24.60
N GLU A 222 -4.83 4.31 24.14
CA GLU A 222 -3.61 3.79 24.78
C GLU A 222 -2.36 4.65 24.48
N LYS A 223 -2.46 5.61 23.55
CA LYS A 223 -1.35 6.49 23.13
C LYS A 223 -0.13 5.71 22.63
N VAL A 224 -0.40 4.66 21.86
CA VAL A 224 0.62 3.84 21.19
C VAL A 224 0.29 3.73 19.71
N PHE A 225 1.30 3.42 18.90
CA PHE A 225 1.08 2.83 17.58
C PHE A 225 1.76 1.48 17.52
N SER A 226 1.15 0.56 16.78
CA SER A 226 1.68 -0.77 16.51
C SER A 226 2.14 -0.85 15.06
N LEU A 227 3.40 -1.24 14.88
CA LEU A 227 3.92 -1.67 13.58
C LEU A 227 3.56 -3.14 13.41
N LEU A 228 2.79 -3.49 12.38
CA LEU A 228 2.41 -4.86 12.06
C LEU A 228 3.02 -5.30 10.74
N ILE A 229 3.56 -6.52 10.73
CA ILE A 229 4.14 -7.19 9.58
C ILE A 229 3.55 -8.60 9.52
N ASN A 230 2.77 -8.88 8.50
CA ASN A 230 2.25 -10.19 8.20
C ASN A 230 3.28 -10.98 7.41
N LYS A 231 3.85 -12.01 8.03
CA LYS A 231 4.73 -12.93 7.30
C LYS A 231 3.87 -13.95 6.55
N ILE A 232 3.87 -13.78 5.22
CA ILE A 232 3.36 -14.69 4.19
C ILE A 232 4.52 -15.48 3.59
#